data_AF-E0W4L8-F1
#
_entry.id   AF-E0W4L8-F1
#
_cell.length_a   1.000
_cell.length_b   1.000
_cell.length_c   1.000
_cell.angle_alpha   90.00
_cell.angle_beta   90.00
_cell.angle_gamma   90.00
#
_symmetry.space_group_name_H-M   'P 1'
#
loop_
_entity.id
_entity.type
_entity.pdbx_description
1 polymer ?
#
loop_
_entity_poly.entity_id
_entity_poly.type
_entity_poly.pdbx_seq_one_letter_code
_entity_poly.pdbx_strand_id
1 'polypeptide(L)'
;MSSIKVKMLGQIVLKFLTGDEFNEEKATKLVSDAKLDEDDMKGCVAAISQIFTSSARYGIEEDVLNNELQQLGLPKEHATALGKVYNENNNNLTEILSKKSLRTSVLEDVNCDISNVENEKSNSI
;
A
#
# COMPACT_ATOMS: atom_id res chain seq x y z
N MET A 1 -18.14 14.20 4.53
CA MET A 1 -18.15 12.77 4.16
C MET A 1 -18.37 11.96 5.44
N SER A 2 -19.23 10.92 5.44
CA SER A 2 -19.37 10.05 6.63
C SER A 2 -18.32 8.93 6.60
N SER A 3 -17.97 8.37 7.76
CA SER A 3 -17.01 7.25 7.87
C SER A 3 -17.43 6.02 7.05
N ILE A 4 -18.73 5.78 6.91
CA ILE A 4 -19.30 4.72 6.07
C ILE A 4 -18.98 4.96 4.59
N LYS A 5 -19.11 6.20 4.10
CA LYS A 5 -18.82 6.53 2.70
C LYS A 5 -17.34 6.41 2.39
N VAL A 6 -16.48 6.82 3.32
CA VAL A 6 -15.02 6.60 3.23
C VAL A 6 -14.70 5.11 3.16
N LYS A 7 -15.35 4.28 3.99
CA LYS A 7 -15.21 2.82 3.94
C LYS A 7 -15.61 2.26 2.57
N MET A 8 -16.78 2.66 2.06
CA MET A 8 -17.27 2.20 0.75
C MET A 8 -16.34 2.62 -0.39
N LEU A 9 -15.82 3.85 -0.35
CA LEU A 9 -14.84 4.32 -1.32
C LEU A 9 -13.55 3.49 -1.25
N GLY A 10 -13.06 3.20 -0.04
CA GLY A 10 -11.93 2.30 0.17
C GLY A 10 -12.16 0.91 -0.45
N GLN A 11 -13.35 0.34 -0.30
CA GLN A 11 -13.69 -0.94 -0.92
C GLN A 11 -13.73 -0.89 -2.46
N ILE A 12 -14.19 0.22 -3.04
CA ILE A 12 -14.17 0.41 -4.50
C ILE A 12 -12.73 0.51 -5.01
N VAL A 13 -11.89 1.28 -4.32
CA VAL A 13 -10.46 1.43 -4.66
C VAL A 13 -9.72 0.10 -4.52
N LEU A 14 -10.08 -0.69 -3.51
CA LEU A 14 -9.51 -2.01 -3.33
C LEU A 14 -9.82 -2.94 -4.52
N LYS A 15 -11.07 -2.96 -4.99
CA LYS A 15 -11.46 -3.72 -6.19
C LYS A 15 -10.66 -3.31 -7.42
N PHE A 16 -10.43 -2.00 -7.56
CA PHE A 16 -9.57 -1.48 -8.63
C PHE A 16 -8.12 -2.00 -8.52
N LEU A 17 -7.56 -2.05 -7.30
CA LEU A 17 -6.20 -2.56 -7.07
C LEU A 17 -6.09 -4.08 -7.30
N THR A 18 -7.12 -4.83 -6.92
CA THR A 18 -7.17 -6.30 -7.11
C THR A 18 -7.39 -6.70 -8.57
N GLY A 19 -7.73 -5.75 -9.45
CA GLY A 19 -8.00 -5.99 -10.86
C GLY A 19 -9.44 -6.41 -11.15
N ASP A 20 -10.33 -6.25 -10.16
CA ASP A 20 -11.77 -6.40 -10.34
C ASP A 20 -12.37 -5.15 -11.00
N GLU A 21 -13.63 -5.25 -11.44
CA GLU A 21 -14.34 -4.15 -12.09
C GLU A 21 -14.45 -2.91 -11.19
N PHE A 22 -13.86 -1.80 -11.64
CA PHE A 22 -13.99 -0.50 -10.99
C PHE A 22 -15.29 0.17 -11.40
N ASN A 23 -16.15 0.43 -10.42
CA ASN A 23 -17.43 1.08 -10.66
C ASN A 23 -17.32 2.60 -10.40
N GLU A 24 -16.94 3.33 -11.46
CA GLU A 24 -16.79 4.78 -11.44
C GLU A 24 -18.10 5.49 -11.09
N GLU A 25 -19.24 5.03 -11.61
CA GLU A 25 -20.56 5.61 -11.33
C GLU A 25 -20.90 5.60 -9.83
N LYS A 26 -20.56 4.51 -9.12
CA LYS A 26 -20.73 4.39 -7.66
C LYS A 26 -19.75 5.29 -6.91
N ALA A 27 -18.50 5.39 -7.36
CA ALA A 27 -17.51 6.28 -6.76
C ALA A 27 -17.95 7.74 -6.87
N THR A 28 -18.36 8.18 -8.07
CA THR A 28 -18.88 9.52 -8.32
C THR A 28 -20.09 9.82 -7.43
N LYS A 29 -21.10 8.93 -7.37
CA LYS A 29 -22.28 9.13 -6.50
C LYS A 29 -21.92 9.30 -5.02
N LEU A 30 -20.97 8.52 -4.50
CA LEU A 30 -20.53 8.63 -3.10
C LEU A 30 -19.88 9.98 -2.79
N VAL A 31 -19.16 10.54 -3.76
CA VAL A 31 -18.41 11.79 -3.65
C VAL A 31 -19.30 13.01 -3.94
N SER A 32 -20.27 12.91 -4.84
CA SER A 32 -21.29 13.94 -5.12
C SER A 32 -22.10 14.30 -3.87
N ASP A 33 -22.44 13.30 -3.05
CA ASP A 33 -23.13 13.53 -1.77
C ASP A 33 -22.33 14.39 -0.79
N ALA A 34 -21.01 14.48 -0.97
CA ALA A 34 -20.12 15.31 -0.16
C ALA A 34 -19.85 16.68 -0.80
N LYS A 35 -20.54 17.02 -1.89
CA LYS A 35 -20.36 18.25 -2.69
C LYS A 35 -18.97 18.38 -3.33
N LEU A 36 -18.32 17.25 -3.56
CA LEU A 36 -17.03 17.16 -4.23
C LEU A 36 -17.26 16.90 -5.73
N ASP A 37 -16.37 17.40 -6.58
CA ASP A 37 -16.46 17.24 -8.02
C ASP A 37 -15.82 15.92 -8.51
N GLU A 38 -15.81 15.72 -9.84
CA GLU A 38 -15.22 14.52 -10.44
C GLU A 38 -13.69 14.49 -10.30
N ASP A 39 -13.04 15.65 -10.27
CA ASP A 39 -11.59 15.76 -10.11
C ASP A 39 -11.17 15.45 -8.67
N ASP A 40 -11.95 15.91 -7.68
CA ASP A 40 -11.84 15.55 -6.27
C ASP A 40 -12.04 14.05 -6.06
N MET A 41 -12.98 13.43 -6.79
CA MET A 41 -13.20 11.98 -6.76
C MET A 41 -11.94 11.23 -7.21
N LYS A 42 -11.37 11.61 -8.36
CA LYS A 42 -10.13 11.02 -8.89
C LYS A 42 -8.97 11.24 -7.93
N GLY A 43 -8.87 12.43 -7.33
CA GLY A 43 -7.89 12.74 -6.29
C GLY A 43 -8.01 11.81 -5.09
N CYS A 44 -9.23 11.61 -4.59
CA CYS A 44 -9.51 10.70 -3.47
C CYS A 44 -9.20 9.24 -3.81
N VAL A 45 -9.59 8.76 -4.99
CA VAL A 45 -9.28 7.41 -5.48
C VAL A 45 -7.77 7.21 -5.58
N ALA A 46 -7.05 8.17 -6.15
CA ALA A 46 -5.59 8.12 -6.27
C ALA A 46 -4.92 8.12 -4.89
N ALA A 47 -5.37 8.98 -3.97
CA ALA A 47 -4.81 9.05 -2.61
C ALA A 47 -5.00 7.74 -1.85
N ILE A 48 -6.22 7.18 -1.84
CA ILE A 48 -6.51 5.91 -1.16
C ILE A 48 -5.75 4.75 -1.83
N SER A 49 -5.68 4.75 -3.16
CA SER A 49 -4.92 3.75 -3.93
C SER A 49 -3.45 3.75 -3.54
N GLN A 50 -2.87 4.95 -3.43
CA GLN A 50 -1.49 5.11 -3.02
C GLN A 50 -1.27 4.66 -1.58
N ILE A 51 -2.16 5.06 -0.65
CA ILE A 51 -2.11 4.65 0.76
C ILE A 51 -2.12 3.12 0.88
N PHE A 52 -3.09 2.44 0.26
CA PHE A 52 -3.17 0.97 0.32
C PHE A 52 -1.97 0.30 -0.33
N THR A 53 -1.50 0.81 -1.47
CA THR A 53 -0.33 0.27 -2.17
C THR A 53 0.94 0.44 -1.35
N SER A 54 1.14 1.60 -0.71
CA SER A 54 2.30 1.83 0.15
C SER A 54 2.23 0.99 1.42
N SER A 55 1.08 0.92 2.07
CA SER A 55 0.91 0.13 3.28
C SER A 55 1.19 -1.35 3.03
N ALA A 56 0.63 -1.91 1.95
CA ALA A 56 0.87 -3.31 1.57
C ALA A 56 2.34 -3.54 1.19
N ARG A 57 2.97 -2.59 0.47
CA ARG A 57 4.39 -2.69 0.08
C ARG A 57 5.33 -2.74 1.29
N TYR A 58 5.04 -1.95 2.32
CA TYR A 58 5.87 -1.86 3.53
C TYR A 58 5.41 -2.79 4.67
N GLY A 59 4.33 -3.56 4.46
CA GLY A 59 3.79 -4.48 5.47
C GLY A 59 3.30 -3.78 6.72
N ILE A 60 2.72 -2.58 6.58
CA ILE A 60 2.26 -1.76 7.72
C ILE A 60 1.05 -2.43 8.38
N GLU A 61 1.01 -2.46 9.71
CA GLU A 61 -0.14 -2.95 10.49
C GLU A 61 -1.28 -1.92 10.57
N GLU A 62 -2.51 -2.39 10.85
CA GLU A 62 -3.71 -1.54 10.93
C GLU A 62 -3.54 -0.36 11.91
N ASP A 63 -3.00 -0.61 13.10
CA ASP A 63 -2.85 0.42 14.13
C ASP A 63 -1.85 1.52 13.73
N VAL A 64 -0.77 1.14 13.04
CA VAL A 64 0.23 2.08 12.53
C VAL A 64 -0.38 2.93 11.42
N LEU A 65 -1.07 2.30 10.46
CA LEU A 65 -1.77 3.01 9.39
C LEU A 65 -2.83 3.99 9.94
N ASN A 66 -3.59 3.57 10.96
CA ASN A 66 -4.57 4.43 11.62
C ASN A 66 -3.92 5.66 12.25
N ASN A 67 -2.76 5.50 12.88
CA ASN A 67 -2.02 6.60 13.50
C ASN A 67 -1.43 7.55 12.45
N GLU A 68 -0.88 7.04 11.35
CA GLU A 68 -0.35 7.84 10.25
C GLU A 68 -1.46 8.68 9.59
N LEU A 69 -2.61 8.08 9.29
CA LEU A 69 -3.74 8.79 8.70
C LEU A 69 -4.25 9.91 9.62
N GLN A 70 -4.27 9.68 10.93
CA GLN A 70 -4.63 10.73 11.90
C GLN A 70 -3.60 11.86 11.95
N GLN A 71 -2.30 11.56 11.81
CA GLN A 71 -1.24 12.57 11.74
C GLN A 71 -1.31 13.42 10.47
N LEU A 72 -1.80 12.83 9.36
CA LEU A 72 -2.14 13.56 8.13
C LEU A 72 -3.40 14.43 8.26
N GLY A 73 -4.08 14.37 9.41
CA GLY A 73 -5.26 15.18 9.71
C GLY A 73 -6.60 14.50 9.42
N LEU A 74 -6.62 13.20 9.09
CA LEU A 74 -7.89 12.50 8.93
C LEU A 74 -8.59 12.33 10.30
N PRO A 75 -9.92 12.51 10.36
CA PRO A 75 -10.68 12.14 11.54
C PRO A 75 -10.47 10.67 11.91
N LYS A 76 -10.38 10.38 13.21
CA LYS A 76 -10.17 9.02 13.74
C LYS A 76 -11.12 7.99 13.13
N GLU A 77 -12.38 8.34 12.95
CA GLU A 77 -13.39 7.46 12.36
C GLU A 77 -13.08 7.10 10.89
N HIS A 78 -12.52 8.02 10.13
CA HIS A 78 -12.15 7.79 8.73
C HIS A 78 -10.88 6.94 8.64
N ALA A 79 -9.90 7.23 9.50
CA ALA A 79 -8.68 6.44 9.61
C ALA A 79 -9.01 4.97 9.94
N THR A 80 -9.76 4.73 11.01
CA THR A 80 -10.17 3.37 11.41
C THR A 80 -11.01 2.66 10.34
N ALA A 81 -11.86 3.39 9.61
CA ALA A 81 -12.64 2.80 8.52
C ALA A 81 -11.75 2.30 7.37
N LEU A 82 -10.73 3.07 6.98
CA LEU A 82 -9.76 2.68 5.95
C LEU A 82 -8.81 1.58 6.44
N GLY A 83 -8.34 1.66 7.69
CA GLY A 83 -7.48 0.67 8.31
C GLY A 83 -8.10 -0.72 8.30
N LYS A 84 -9.39 -0.84 8.67
CA LYS A 84 -10.12 -2.12 8.62
C LYS A 84 -10.22 -2.69 7.20
N VAL A 85 -10.55 -1.87 6.22
CA VAL A 85 -10.66 -2.31 4.81
C VAL A 85 -9.31 -2.82 4.29
N TYR A 86 -8.23 -2.11 4.63
CA TYR A 86 -6.88 -2.53 4.31
C TYR A 86 -6.52 -3.86 4.98
N ASN A 87 -6.73 -3.98 6.31
CA ASN A 87 -6.37 -5.17 7.07
C ASN A 87 -7.08 -6.43 6.56
N GLU A 88 -8.37 -6.32 6.25
CA GLU A 88 -9.18 -7.41 5.67
C GLU A 88 -8.60 -7.93 4.33
N ASN A 89 -7.85 -7.11 3.58
CA ASN A 89 -7.44 -7.39 2.21
C ASN A 89 -5.92 -7.33 1.97
N ASN A 90 -5.13 -7.08 3.02
CA ASN A 90 -3.69 -6.86 2.92
C ASN A 90 -2.96 -8.06 2.29
N ASN A 91 -3.33 -9.28 2.67
CA ASN A 91 -2.73 -10.50 2.12
C ASN A 91 -2.93 -10.60 0.60
N ASN A 92 -4.14 -10.30 0.12
CA ASN A 92 -4.46 -10.33 -1.31
C ASN A 92 -3.72 -9.22 -2.07
N LEU A 93 -3.72 -7.99 -1.54
CA LEU A 93 -2.97 -6.88 -2.12
C LEU A 93 -1.47 -7.19 -2.23
N THR A 94 -0.88 -7.75 -1.18
CA THR A 94 0.54 -8.11 -1.16
C THR A 94 0.86 -9.17 -2.22
N GLU A 95 0.02 -10.18 -2.37
CA GLU A 95 0.20 -11.22 -3.40
C GLU A 95 0.13 -10.62 -4.81
N ILE A 96 -0.87 -9.79 -5.09
CA ILE A 96 -1.06 -9.14 -6.40
C ILE A 96 0.10 -8.20 -6.71
N LEU A 97 0.50 -7.37 -5.74
CA LEU A 97 1.64 -6.46 -5.90
C LEU A 97 2.95 -7.22 -6.08
N SER A 98 3.12 -8.36 -5.41
CA SER A 98 4.28 -9.23 -5.62
C SER A 98 4.30 -9.84 -7.02
N LYS A 99 3.15 -10.26 -7.57
CA LYS A 99 3.03 -10.76 -8.95
C LYS A 99 3.27 -9.66 -10.00
N LYS A 100 2.81 -8.43 -9.72
CA LYS A 100 3.03 -7.25 -10.57
C LYS A 100 4.44 -6.65 -10.43
N SER A 101 5.19 -7.06 -9.41
CA SER A 101 6.54 -6.56 -9.17
C SER A 101 7.51 -7.18 -10.18
N LEU A 102 8.19 -6.32 -10.95
CA LEU A 102 9.33 -6.72 -11.76
C LEU A 102 10.52 -6.98 -10.81
N ARG A 103 10.60 -8.19 -10.29
CA ARG A 103 11.78 -8.62 -9.53
C ARG A 103 12.84 -9.14 -10.50
N THR A 104 14.07 -8.65 -10.38
CA THR A 104 15.23 -9.38 -10.87
C THR A 104 15.29 -10.73 -10.16
N SER A 105 15.71 -11.77 -10.87
CA SER A 105 15.83 -13.13 -10.34
C SER A 105 16.46 -13.12 -8.95
N VAL A 106 15.92 -13.94 -8.04
CA VAL A 106 16.48 -14.12 -6.71
C VAL A 106 17.92 -14.61 -6.85
N LEU A 107 18.84 -14.05 -6.08
CA LEU A 107 20.21 -14.53 -6.01
C LEU A 107 20.18 -15.98 -5.53
N GLU A 108 20.46 -16.92 -6.44
CA GLU A 108 20.43 -18.36 -6.14
C GLU A 108 21.61 -18.79 -5.28
N ASP A 109 22.79 -18.19 -5.50
CA ASP A 109 24.00 -18.53 -4.76
C ASP A 109 24.96 -17.35 -4.65
N VAL A 110 25.69 -17.29 -3.54
CA VAL A 110 26.75 -16.31 -3.28
C VAL A 110 27.98 -17.07 -2.82
N ASN A 111 28.94 -17.24 -3.71
CA ASN A 111 30.25 -17.76 -3.32
C ASN A 111 31.16 -16.60 -2.90
N CYS A 112 31.52 -16.56 -1.62
CA CYS A 112 32.49 -15.61 -1.07
C CYS A 112 33.81 -16.33 -0.77
N ASP A 113 34.80 -16.14 -1.64
CA ASP A 113 36.15 -16.67 -1.44
C ASP A 113 36.97 -15.68 -0.58
N ILE A 114 37.41 -16.14 0.60
CA ILE A 114 38.20 -15.36 1.56
C ILE A 114 39.65 -15.85 1.50
N SER A 115 40.31 -15.74 0.35
CA SER A 115 41.68 -16.25 0.16
C SER A 115 42.78 -15.17 0.15
N ASN A 116 42.48 -13.91 0.49
CA ASN A 116 43.44 -12.80 0.37
C ASN A 116 44.03 -12.22 1.69
N VAL A 117 43.98 -12.92 2.83
CA VAL A 117 44.47 -12.36 4.12
C VAL A 117 45.80 -12.96 4.62
N GLU A 118 46.33 -14.03 4.02
CA GLU A 118 47.49 -14.74 4.60
C GLU A 118 48.86 -14.45 3.95
N ASN A 119 48.93 -13.68 2.86
CA ASN A 119 50.18 -13.57 2.09
C ASN A 119 51.13 -12.40 2.47
N GLU A 120 50.86 -11.65 3.55
CA GLU A 120 51.77 -10.55 3.97
C GLU A 120 52.63 -10.85 5.23
N LYS A 121 52.47 -12.01 5.89
CA LYS A 121 53.25 -12.32 7.11
C LYS A 121 54.55 -13.10 6.89
N SER A 122 54.86 -13.51 5.66
CA SER A 122 56.01 -14.37 5.37
C SER A 122 57.21 -13.67 4.75
N ASN A 123 57.22 -12.32 4.66
CA ASN A 123 58.32 -11.58 4.03
C ASN A 123 58.86 -10.42 4.89
N SER A 124 59.17 -10.68 6.16
CA SER A 124 60.10 -9.85 6.92
C SER A 124 61.08 -10.74 7.66
N ILE A 125 62.31 -10.66 7.14
CA ILE A 125 63.58 -11.25 7.58
C ILE A 125 63.92 -10.80 9.00
#